data_AF-A0A061JGQ3-F1
#
_entry.id   AF-A0A061JGQ3-F1
#
_cell.length_a   1.000
_cell.length_b   1.000
_cell.length_c   1.000
_cell.angle_alpha   90.00
_cell.angle_beta   90.00
_cell.angle_gamma   90.00
#
_symmetry.space_group_name_H-M   'P 1'
#
loop_
_entity.id
_entity.type
_entity.pdbx_description
1 polymer ?
#
loop_
_entity_poly.entity_id
_entity_poly.type
_entity_poly.pdbx_seq_one_letter_code
_entity_poly.pdbx_strand_id
1 'polypeptide(L)'
;MRFDFLKERMLQELRALYRPSPEELFKILDLGRVSLPICIDLDFTLLQSSSLYFFFPQAFFGLPKLLYTQSWAAFKWWVSMKYPINPETLPYRSFLIDFLKLCKTQNIPLVLATGASYPTAYAVGAYLNCFDHIISSTQTIHCVGSAKAKALIDLYGENKFYYFGDSKKDLLVWKHAYSVVALDPSDAFSKRIKNFCAEKRCFFLYDRVK
;
A
#
# COMPACT_ATOMS: atom_id res chain seq x y z
N MET A 1 -13.77 37.23 -8.41
CA MET A 1 -14.94 36.45 -7.93
C MET A 1 -15.28 35.22 -8.78
N ARG A 2 -15.35 35.28 -10.12
CA ARG A 2 -15.67 34.09 -10.95
C ARG A 2 -14.46 33.15 -11.21
N PHE A 3 -13.24 33.64 -11.01
CA PHE A 3 -11.99 32.86 -11.13
C PHE A 3 -11.64 32.06 -9.86
N ASP A 4 -12.04 32.53 -8.67
CA ASP A 4 -11.75 31.82 -7.40
C ASP A 4 -12.68 30.61 -7.20
N PHE A 5 -13.94 30.70 -7.69
CA PHE A 5 -14.92 29.61 -7.62
C PHE A 5 -14.58 28.41 -8.53
N LEU A 6 -13.78 28.63 -9.58
CA LEU A 6 -13.25 27.56 -10.44
C LEU A 6 -12.01 26.90 -9.82
N LYS A 7 -11.22 27.63 -9.03
CA LYS A 7 -10.08 27.09 -8.28
C LYS A 7 -10.53 26.19 -7.12
N GLU A 8 -11.61 26.56 -6.41
CA GLU A 8 -12.17 25.73 -5.34
C GLU A 8 -12.84 24.43 -5.85
N ARG A 9 -13.28 24.40 -7.11
CA ARG A 9 -13.81 23.20 -7.77
C ARG A 9 -12.75 22.34 -8.46
N MET A 10 -11.52 22.83 -8.59
CA MET A 10 -10.42 22.06 -9.17
C MET A 10 -9.71 21.23 -8.08
N LEU A 11 -10.24 20.02 -7.92
CA LEU A 11 -9.53 18.77 -7.55
C LEU A 11 -9.55 18.29 -6.08
N GLN A 12 -10.73 18.28 -5.44
CA GLN A 12 -11.13 17.04 -4.73
C GLN A 12 -11.89 16.14 -5.70
N GLU A 13 -11.18 15.54 -6.66
CA GLU A 13 -11.73 14.46 -7.48
C GLU A 13 -11.89 13.21 -6.62
N LEU A 14 -12.99 13.15 -5.86
CA LEU A 14 -13.42 11.92 -5.21
C LEU A 14 -13.92 10.96 -6.27
N ARG A 15 -13.04 10.09 -6.73
CA ARG A 15 -13.41 8.95 -7.56
C ARG A 15 -13.43 7.71 -6.69
N ALA A 16 -14.63 7.36 -6.24
CA ALA A 16 -14.91 6.02 -5.76
C ALA A 16 -14.95 5.10 -6.99
N LEU A 17 -13.98 4.19 -7.08
CA LEU A 17 -13.81 3.28 -8.21
C LEU A 17 -14.04 1.84 -7.73
N TYR A 18 -14.87 1.09 -8.44
CA TYR A 18 -15.26 -0.27 -8.09
C TYR A 18 -14.60 -1.21 -9.09
N ARG A 19 -13.52 -1.88 -8.68
CA ARG A 19 -12.67 -2.70 -9.58
C ARG A 19 -12.41 -2.03 -10.94
N PRO A 20 -11.81 -0.83 -10.98
CA PRO A 20 -11.52 -0.17 -12.25
C PRO A 20 -10.63 -1.06 -13.12
N SER A 21 -10.76 -0.95 -14.44
CA SER A 21 -9.82 -1.63 -15.34
C SER A 21 -8.40 -1.06 -15.15
N PRO A 22 -7.34 -1.82 -15.48
CA PRO A 22 -5.97 -1.31 -15.46
C PRO A 22 -5.81 0.02 -16.21
N GLU A 23 -6.41 0.14 -17.39
CA GLU A 23 -6.34 1.32 -18.26
C GLU A 23 -7.10 2.51 -17.67
N GLU A 24 -8.27 2.25 -17.08
CA GLU A 24 -9.05 3.27 -16.38
C GLU A 24 -8.23 3.84 -15.21
N LEU A 25 -7.69 2.98 -14.35
CA LEU A 25 -6.91 3.40 -13.20
C LEU A 25 -5.63 4.14 -13.63
N PHE A 26 -4.93 3.64 -14.65
CA PHE A 26 -3.73 4.27 -15.21
C PHE A 26 -4.01 5.69 -15.69
N LYS A 27 -5.13 5.89 -16.41
CA LYS A 27 -5.55 7.20 -16.91
C LYS A 27 -5.97 8.14 -15.79
N ILE A 28 -6.75 7.65 -14.82
CA ILE A 28 -7.25 8.46 -13.69
C ILE A 28 -6.11 8.96 -12.80
N LEU A 29 -5.08 8.13 -12.60
CA LEU A 29 -3.91 8.50 -11.84
C LEU A 29 -2.95 9.41 -12.62
N ASP A 30 -3.17 9.61 -13.93
CA ASP A 30 -2.34 10.45 -14.80
C ASP A 30 -0.87 9.99 -14.91
N LEU A 31 -0.66 8.67 -14.88
CA LEU A 31 0.67 8.05 -14.85
C LEU A 31 1.48 8.23 -16.14
N GLY A 32 0.80 8.49 -17.27
CA GLY A 32 1.47 8.79 -18.55
C GLY A 32 2.06 10.20 -18.64
N ARG A 33 1.72 11.11 -17.71
CA ARG A 33 2.23 12.49 -17.67
C ARG A 33 3.19 12.73 -16.53
N VAL A 34 2.97 12.05 -15.41
CA VAL A 34 3.73 12.22 -14.17
C VAL A 34 4.52 10.95 -13.89
N SER A 35 5.83 10.98 -14.15
CA SER A 35 6.74 9.84 -13.89
C SER A 35 7.13 9.81 -12.40
N LEU A 36 6.23 9.28 -11.57
CA LEU A 36 6.49 9.01 -10.15
C LEU A 36 6.25 7.53 -9.84
N PRO A 37 7.00 6.94 -8.89
CA PRO A 37 6.81 5.55 -8.48
C PRO A 37 5.42 5.32 -7.87
N ILE A 38 4.90 4.11 -8.08
CA ILE A 38 3.76 3.57 -7.35
C ILE A 38 4.28 2.75 -6.18
N CYS A 39 3.96 3.21 -4.98
CA CYS A 39 4.25 2.52 -3.74
C CYS A 39 2.95 1.87 -3.22
N ILE A 40 2.99 0.58 -2.92
CA ILE A 40 1.79 -0.19 -2.55
C ILE A 40 2.04 -1.06 -1.31
N ASP A 41 1.11 -1.03 -0.35
CA ASP A 41 1.12 -1.96 0.78
C ASP A 41 0.66 -3.36 0.38
N LEU A 42 1.04 -4.35 1.18
CA LEU A 42 0.71 -5.75 0.99
C LEU A 42 -0.60 -6.13 1.69
N ASP A 43 -0.57 -6.20 3.03
CA ASP A 43 -1.67 -6.71 3.85
C ASP A 43 -2.92 -5.84 3.68
N PHE A 44 -4.08 -6.44 3.42
CA PHE A 44 -5.38 -5.78 3.18
C PHE A 44 -5.45 -4.78 2.00
N THR A 45 -4.31 -4.43 1.41
CA THR A 45 -4.19 -3.59 0.20
C THR A 45 -4.03 -4.44 -1.05
N LEU A 46 -2.82 -4.94 -1.35
CA LEU A 46 -2.60 -5.84 -2.49
C LEU A 46 -3.20 -7.23 -2.25
N LEU A 47 -3.15 -7.70 -1.00
CA LEU A 47 -3.86 -8.89 -0.53
C LEU A 47 -5.23 -8.50 0.04
N GLN A 48 -6.19 -9.40 -0.07
CA GLN A 48 -7.50 -9.25 0.57
C GLN A 48 -7.46 -9.49 2.08
N SER A 49 -6.35 -10.01 2.60
CA SER A 49 -6.18 -10.34 4.01
C SER A 49 -4.77 -10.01 4.50
N SER A 50 -4.51 -10.23 5.79
CA SER A 50 -3.16 -10.17 6.34
C SER A 50 -2.38 -11.43 5.98
N SER A 51 -1.17 -11.26 5.46
CA SER A 51 -0.18 -12.33 5.26
C SER A 51 0.10 -13.13 6.53
N LEU A 52 -0.10 -12.53 7.72
CA LEU A 52 0.10 -13.22 9.00
C LEU A 52 -0.83 -14.44 9.17
N TYR A 53 -2.04 -14.40 8.59
CA TYR A 53 -3.00 -15.50 8.67
C TYR A 53 -2.49 -16.79 8.01
N PHE A 54 -1.62 -16.68 7.01
CA PHE A 54 -1.08 -17.82 6.27
C PHE A 54 0.04 -18.55 7.02
N PHE A 55 0.44 -18.03 8.18
CA PHE A 55 1.29 -18.76 9.11
C PHE A 55 0.49 -19.47 10.20
N PHE A 56 -0.84 -19.49 10.16
CA PHE A 56 -1.63 -20.23 11.14
C PHE A 56 -1.66 -21.74 10.80
N PRO A 57 -1.54 -22.64 11.79
CA PRO A 57 -1.44 -22.40 13.24
C PRO A 57 -0.03 -22.10 13.76
N GLN A 58 1.00 -22.19 12.91
CA GLN A 58 2.41 -22.12 13.29
C GLN A 58 2.81 -20.80 13.99
N ALA A 59 2.13 -19.69 13.67
CA ALA A 59 2.30 -18.39 14.32
C ALA A 59 2.06 -18.44 15.85
N PHE A 60 1.27 -19.40 16.34
CA PHE A 60 1.03 -19.61 17.76
C PHE A 60 2.33 -19.92 18.53
N PHE A 61 3.26 -20.66 17.90
CA PHE A 61 4.56 -20.95 18.51
C PHE A 61 5.46 -19.72 18.68
N GLY A 62 5.12 -18.60 18.02
CA GLY A 62 5.82 -17.33 18.18
C GLY A 62 5.26 -16.45 19.31
N LEU A 63 4.13 -16.80 19.95
CA LEU A 63 3.55 -15.99 21.02
C LEU A 63 4.51 -15.73 22.19
N PRO A 64 5.33 -16.69 22.66
CA PRO A 64 6.35 -16.41 23.68
C PRO A 64 7.33 -15.32 23.23
N LYS A 65 7.71 -15.29 21.95
CA LYS A 65 8.57 -14.23 21.39
C LYS A 65 7.87 -12.88 21.40
N LEU A 66 6.58 -12.83 21.03
CA LEU A 66 5.79 -11.60 21.06
C LEU A 66 5.65 -11.07 22.50
N LEU A 67 5.36 -11.94 23.47
CA LEU A 67 5.23 -11.56 24.89
C LEU A 67 6.56 -11.06 25.47
N TYR A 68 7.67 -11.74 25.17
CA TYR A 68 8.99 -11.36 25.66
C TYR A 68 9.50 -10.05 25.04
N THR A 69 9.36 -9.88 23.73
CA THR A 69 9.89 -8.70 23.02
C THR A 69 8.94 -7.53 22.95
N GLN A 70 7.63 -7.77 23.18
CA GLN A 70 6.54 -6.83 22.93
C GLN A 70 6.59 -6.18 21.54
N SER A 71 7.19 -6.88 20.56
CA SER A 71 7.49 -6.33 19.23
C SER A 71 6.86 -7.17 18.13
N TRP A 72 5.93 -6.56 17.39
CA TRP A 72 5.33 -7.15 16.19
C TRP A 72 6.35 -7.43 15.09
N ALA A 73 7.37 -6.58 14.94
CA ALA A 73 8.44 -6.80 13.96
C ALA A 73 9.26 -8.06 14.30
N ALA A 74 9.68 -8.19 15.57
CA ALA A 74 10.43 -9.35 16.03
C ALA A 74 9.62 -10.66 15.94
N PHE A 75 8.32 -10.59 16.25
CA PHE A 75 7.40 -11.72 16.10
C PHE A 75 7.23 -12.13 14.64
N LYS A 76 6.87 -11.21 13.74
CA LYS A 76 6.70 -11.49 12.31
C LYS A 76 7.99 -12.04 11.69
N TRP A 77 9.14 -11.48 12.05
CA TRP A 77 10.45 -11.98 11.62
C TRP A 77 10.68 -13.42 12.05
N TRP A 78 10.45 -13.75 13.33
CA TRP A 78 10.63 -15.10 13.84
C TRP A 78 9.74 -16.11 13.12
N VAL A 79 8.46 -15.77 12.92
CA VAL A 79 7.51 -16.66 12.23
C VAL A 79 7.94 -16.89 10.79
N SER A 80 8.24 -15.83 10.04
CA SER A 80 8.62 -15.94 8.62
C SER A 80 9.95 -16.65 8.39
N MET A 81 10.87 -16.62 9.36
CA MET A 81 12.14 -17.35 9.27
C MET A 81 11.98 -18.85 9.52
N LYS A 82 10.98 -19.26 10.31
CA LYS A 82 10.72 -20.68 10.61
C LYS A 82 9.77 -21.34 9.64
N TYR A 83 8.83 -20.57 9.10
CA TYR A 83 7.77 -21.06 8.25
C TYR A 83 7.75 -20.22 6.98
N PRO A 84 8.19 -20.76 5.84
CA PRO A 84 8.14 -20.03 4.57
C PRO A 84 6.68 -19.86 4.14
N ILE A 85 6.33 -18.65 3.71
CA ILE A 85 5.03 -18.39 3.10
C ILE A 85 5.06 -18.89 1.66
N ASN A 86 3.98 -19.54 1.20
CA ASN A 86 3.81 -19.82 -0.23
C ASN A 86 3.12 -18.60 -0.88
N PRO A 87 3.82 -17.80 -1.71
CA PRO A 87 3.24 -16.61 -2.30
C PRO A 87 2.16 -16.92 -3.35
N GLU A 88 2.12 -18.12 -3.93
CA GLU A 88 1.13 -18.52 -4.95
C GLU A 88 -0.29 -18.64 -4.39
N THR A 89 -0.42 -19.01 -3.11
CA THR A 89 -1.71 -19.27 -2.47
C THR A 89 -2.32 -18.04 -1.81
N LEU A 90 -1.63 -16.89 -1.87
CA LEU A 90 -2.09 -15.67 -1.24
C LEU A 90 -3.27 -15.04 -2.01
N PRO A 91 -4.24 -14.44 -1.31
CA PRO A 91 -5.46 -13.92 -1.91
C PRO A 91 -5.22 -12.53 -2.47
N TYR A 92 -4.53 -12.43 -3.59
CA TYR A 92 -4.29 -11.16 -4.27
C TYR A 92 -5.59 -10.56 -4.82
N ARG A 93 -5.67 -9.22 -4.79
CA ARG A 93 -6.69 -8.49 -5.54
C ARG A 93 -6.31 -8.47 -7.02
N SER A 94 -6.97 -9.29 -7.84
CA SER A 94 -6.62 -9.48 -9.25
C SER A 94 -6.55 -8.16 -10.04
N PHE A 95 -7.51 -7.25 -9.83
CA PHE A 95 -7.52 -5.96 -10.54
C PHE A 95 -6.29 -5.10 -10.25
N LEU A 96 -5.72 -5.18 -9.03
CA LEU A 96 -4.46 -4.49 -8.72
C LEU A 96 -3.26 -5.20 -9.36
N ILE A 97 -3.26 -6.54 -9.41
CA ILE A 97 -2.20 -7.30 -10.09
C ILE A 97 -2.16 -6.95 -11.57
N ASP A 98 -3.31 -6.90 -12.24
CA ASP A 98 -3.41 -6.55 -13.65
C ASP A 98 -2.97 -5.10 -13.89
N PHE A 99 -3.33 -4.18 -12.99
CA PHE A 99 -2.84 -2.81 -13.01
C PHE A 99 -1.32 -2.69 -12.82
N LEU A 100 -0.72 -3.43 -11.88
CA LEU A 100 0.73 -3.42 -11.67
C LEU A 100 1.47 -4.00 -12.88
N LYS A 101 0.93 -5.04 -13.52
CA LYS A 101 1.49 -5.57 -14.78
C LYS A 101 1.46 -4.53 -15.89
N LEU A 102 0.34 -3.80 -16.06
CA LEU A 102 0.27 -2.69 -17.01
C LEU A 102 1.30 -1.61 -16.68
N CYS A 103 1.43 -1.22 -15.40
CA CYS A 103 2.43 -0.25 -14.98
C CYS A 103 3.85 -0.70 -15.33
N LYS A 104 4.16 -1.99 -15.17
CA LYS A 104 5.46 -2.57 -15.52
C LYS A 104 5.73 -2.48 -17.03
N THR A 105 4.74 -2.77 -17.89
CA THR A 105 4.92 -2.64 -19.35
C THR A 105 5.08 -1.18 -19.79
N GLN A 106 4.57 -0.24 -19.00
CA GLN A 106 4.74 1.20 -19.20
C GLN A 106 5.98 1.78 -18.51
N ASN A 107 6.85 0.94 -17.94
CA ASN A 107 8.06 1.35 -17.19
C ASN A 107 7.79 2.34 -16.04
N ILE A 108 6.61 2.24 -15.41
CA ILE A 108 6.33 2.97 -14.17
C ILE A 108 7.06 2.25 -13.03
N PRO A 109 7.90 2.94 -12.23
CA PRO A 109 8.58 2.30 -11.12
C PRO A 109 7.60 1.78 -10.07
N LEU A 110 7.78 0.54 -9.62
CA LEU A 110 6.91 -0.14 -8.67
C LEU A 110 7.64 -0.47 -7.38
N VAL A 111 7.00 -0.17 -6.25
CA VAL A 111 7.58 -0.38 -4.92
C VAL A 111 6.59 -1.12 -4.03
N LEU A 112 6.99 -2.27 -3.49
CA LEU A 112 6.25 -2.93 -2.42
C LEU A 112 6.67 -2.31 -1.08
N ALA A 113 5.77 -1.60 -0.39
CA ALA A 113 6.05 -0.89 0.85
C ALA A 113 5.17 -1.39 2.00
N THR A 114 5.67 -2.34 2.78
CA THR A 114 4.85 -3.14 3.71
C THR A 114 5.36 -3.24 5.14
N GLY A 115 4.42 -3.43 6.08
CA GLY A 115 4.72 -3.80 7.46
C GLY A 115 4.99 -5.30 7.66
N ALA A 116 4.87 -6.15 6.62
CA ALA A 116 5.32 -7.54 6.67
C ALA A 116 6.84 -7.64 6.88
N SER A 117 7.30 -8.76 7.41
CA SER A 117 8.74 -9.02 7.56
C SER A 117 9.42 -9.17 6.19
N TYR A 118 10.70 -8.85 6.11
CA TYR A 118 11.47 -8.97 4.86
C TYR A 118 11.36 -10.34 4.18
N PRO A 119 11.44 -11.51 4.88
CA PRO A 119 11.30 -12.79 4.20
C PRO A 119 9.94 -12.95 3.50
N THR A 120 8.85 -12.48 4.12
CA THR A 120 7.51 -12.47 3.52
C THR A 120 7.43 -11.52 2.34
N ALA A 121 7.90 -10.29 2.51
CA ALA A 121 7.85 -9.27 1.45
C ALA A 121 8.70 -9.67 0.24
N TYR A 122 9.88 -10.26 0.48
CA TYR A 122 10.76 -10.77 -0.55
C TYR A 122 10.12 -11.94 -1.30
N ALA A 123 9.53 -12.92 -0.61
CA ALA A 123 8.85 -14.04 -1.25
C ALA A 123 7.72 -13.58 -2.18
N VAL A 124 6.90 -12.62 -1.73
CA VAL A 124 5.85 -12.03 -2.57
C VAL A 124 6.43 -11.23 -3.74
N GLY A 125 7.44 -10.40 -3.48
CA GLY A 125 8.07 -9.58 -4.51
C GLY A 125 8.74 -10.41 -5.61
N ALA A 126 9.44 -11.49 -5.23
CA ALA A 126 10.06 -12.42 -6.15
C ALA A 126 9.03 -13.20 -6.98
N TYR A 127 7.92 -13.63 -6.36
CA TYR A 127 6.83 -14.31 -7.06
C TYR A 127 6.14 -13.41 -8.09
N LEU A 128 5.79 -12.18 -7.71
CA LEU A 128 5.11 -11.23 -8.61
C LEU A 128 6.06 -10.65 -9.67
N ASN A 129 7.36 -10.58 -9.37
CA ASN A 129 8.44 -10.19 -10.28
C ASN A 129 8.20 -8.88 -11.05
N CYS A 130 7.53 -7.92 -10.41
CA CYS A 130 7.21 -6.62 -11.02
C CYS A 130 7.78 -5.42 -10.27
N PHE A 131 8.17 -5.59 -9.00
CA PHE A 131 8.67 -4.52 -8.15
C PHE A 131 10.15 -4.22 -8.39
N ASP A 132 10.48 -2.94 -8.48
CA ASP A 132 11.85 -2.45 -8.59
C ASP A 132 12.49 -2.30 -7.19
N HIS A 133 11.68 -2.01 -6.18
CA HIS A 133 12.13 -1.91 -4.78
C HIS A 133 11.15 -2.58 -3.81
N ILE A 134 11.68 -3.11 -2.71
CA ILE A 134 10.91 -3.67 -1.59
C ILE A 134 11.35 -2.95 -0.31
N ILE A 135 10.38 -2.32 0.36
CA ILE A 135 10.52 -1.70 1.68
C ILE A 135 9.66 -2.52 2.63
N SER A 136 10.28 -3.13 3.64
CA SER A 136 9.62 -4.06 4.55
C SER A 136 10.07 -3.89 6.00
N SER A 137 9.36 -4.50 6.94
CA SER A 137 9.85 -4.60 8.31
C SER A 137 11.10 -5.47 8.39
N THR A 138 12.09 -5.02 9.16
CA THR A 138 13.26 -5.82 9.53
C THR A 138 13.04 -6.43 10.92
N GLN A 139 14.05 -7.10 11.47
CA GLN A 139 13.99 -7.60 12.84
C GLN A 139 13.83 -6.48 13.88
N THR A 140 14.33 -5.27 13.60
CA THR A 140 14.38 -4.14 14.54
C THR A 140 13.47 -2.98 14.15
N ILE A 141 13.11 -2.86 12.87
CA ILE A 141 12.28 -1.76 12.36
C ILE A 141 10.92 -2.33 11.95
N HIS A 142 9.86 -1.83 12.58
CA HIS A 142 8.48 -2.09 12.14
C HIS A 142 8.10 -1.05 11.07
N CYS A 143 8.10 -1.46 9.81
CA CYS A 143 7.88 -0.57 8.67
C CYS A 143 6.39 -0.21 8.48
N VAL A 144 5.87 0.61 9.39
CA VAL A 144 4.49 1.12 9.37
C VAL A 144 4.46 2.59 9.75
N GLY A 145 3.39 3.30 9.37
CA GLY A 145 3.20 4.70 9.77
C GLY A 145 4.40 5.58 9.41
N SER A 146 4.90 6.36 10.37
CA SER A 146 6.04 7.27 10.18
C SER A 146 7.31 6.59 9.71
N ALA A 147 7.59 5.35 10.12
CA ALA A 147 8.78 4.62 9.68
C ALA A 147 8.72 4.32 8.18
N LYS A 148 7.54 3.86 7.71
CA LYS A 148 7.28 3.62 6.28
C LYS A 148 7.33 4.93 5.48
N ALA A 149 6.71 5.99 6.01
CA ALA A 149 6.71 7.32 5.39
C ALA A 149 8.14 7.85 5.22
N LYS A 150 8.95 7.77 6.27
CA LYS A 150 10.37 8.18 6.24
C LYS A 150 11.15 7.42 5.16
N ALA A 151 11.02 6.09 5.11
CA ALA A 151 11.72 5.28 4.10
C ALA A 151 11.37 5.70 2.66
N LEU A 152 10.10 6.01 2.39
CA LEU A 152 9.65 6.48 1.08
C LEU A 152 10.14 7.90 0.75
N ILE A 153 10.14 8.80 1.74
CA ILE A 153 10.68 10.16 1.58
C ILE A 153 12.18 10.12 1.35
N ASP A 154 12.92 9.30 2.09
CA ASP A 154 14.37 9.18 1.95
C ASP A 154 14.76 8.66 0.54
N LEU A 155 13.93 7.81 -0.08
CA LEU A 155 14.18 7.26 -1.42
C LEU A 155 13.73 8.18 -2.56
N TYR A 156 12.56 8.81 -2.45
CA TYR A 156 11.92 9.51 -3.58
C TYR A 156 11.71 11.01 -3.34
N GLY A 157 11.80 11.46 -2.09
CA GLY A 157 11.42 12.80 -1.68
C GLY A 157 9.93 12.93 -1.34
N GLU A 158 9.60 14.03 -0.66
CA GLU A 158 8.23 14.35 -0.29
C GLU A 158 7.39 14.74 -1.51
N ASN A 159 6.16 14.23 -1.58
CA ASN A 159 5.20 14.46 -2.67
C ASN A 159 5.67 13.92 -4.03
N LYS A 160 6.50 12.86 -4.02
CA LYS A 160 7.10 12.27 -5.23
C LYS A 160 6.78 10.78 -5.40
N PHE A 161 5.65 10.32 -4.86
CA PHE A 161 5.20 8.94 -5.06
C PHE A 161 3.68 8.83 -4.90
N TYR A 162 3.05 7.92 -5.64
CA TYR A 162 1.68 7.47 -5.36
C TYR A 162 1.73 6.45 -4.23
N TYR A 163 0.76 6.48 -3.30
CA TYR A 163 0.71 5.48 -2.24
C TYR A 163 -0.66 4.81 -2.10
N PHE A 164 -0.64 3.48 -2.26
CA PHE A 164 -1.77 2.58 -2.10
C PHE A 164 -1.72 1.94 -0.71
N GLY A 165 -2.78 2.10 0.07
CA GLY A 165 -2.89 1.55 1.43
C GLY A 165 -4.35 1.40 1.87
N ASP A 166 -4.60 0.80 3.03
CA ASP A 166 -5.96 0.55 3.54
C ASP A 166 -6.20 1.09 4.95
N SER A 167 -5.13 1.44 5.69
CA SER A 167 -5.20 1.50 7.14
C SER A 167 -5.00 2.91 7.72
N LYS A 168 -5.36 3.09 8.99
CA LYS A 168 -5.11 4.35 9.72
C LYS A 168 -3.62 4.70 9.81
N LYS A 169 -2.72 3.70 9.78
CA LYS A 169 -1.28 3.94 9.83
C LYS A 169 -0.79 4.61 8.54
N ASP A 170 -1.47 4.33 7.43
CA ASP A 170 -1.15 4.90 6.11
C ASP A 170 -1.46 6.38 6.00
N LEU A 171 -2.26 6.97 6.90
CA LEU A 171 -2.44 8.42 6.99
C LEU A 171 -1.09 9.16 7.07
N LEU A 172 -0.14 8.60 7.83
CA LEU A 172 1.19 9.19 8.00
C LEU A 172 2.04 9.07 6.73
N VAL A 173 1.74 8.13 5.84
CA VAL A 173 2.41 7.99 4.54
C VAL A 173 1.73 8.89 3.50
N TRP A 174 0.40 8.86 3.44
CA TRP A 174 -0.43 9.68 2.55
C TRP A 174 -0.20 11.18 2.69
N LYS A 175 0.10 11.66 3.90
CA LYS A 175 0.48 13.07 4.13
C LYS A 175 1.63 13.53 3.22
N HIS A 176 2.58 12.63 2.96
CA HIS A 176 3.79 12.89 2.18
C HIS A 176 3.74 12.33 0.75
N ALA A 177 2.63 11.69 0.37
CA ALA A 177 2.43 11.16 -0.98
C ALA A 177 2.01 12.27 -1.95
N TYR A 178 2.32 12.07 -3.23
CA TYR A 178 1.77 12.88 -4.33
C TYR A 178 0.25 12.69 -4.46
N SER A 179 -0.21 11.45 -4.32
CA SER A 179 -1.64 11.11 -4.34
C SER A 179 -1.95 9.99 -3.36
N VAL A 180 -3.13 10.08 -2.78
CA VAL A 180 -3.71 9.13 -1.83
C VAL A 180 -4.56 8.13 -2.62
N VAL A 181 -4.23 6.85 -2.52
CA VAL A 181 -5.06 5.76 -3.06
C VAL A 181 -5.42 4.83 -1.90
N ALA A 182 -6.68 4.86 -1.47
CA ALA A 182 -7.15 4.09 -0.33
C ALA A 182 -8.01 2.90 -0.76
N LEU A 183 -7.73 1.72 -0.20
CA LEU A 183 -8.43 0.48 -0.50
C LEU A 183 -9.54 0.22 0.51
N ASP A 184 -10.75 -0.03 -0.01
CA ASP A 184 -11.98 -0.32 0.71
C ASP A 184 -12.23 0.54 1.97
N PRO A 185 -11.99 1.88 1.96
CA PRO A 185 -12.18 2.69 3.14
C PRO A 185 -13.67 2.77 3.50
N SER A 186 -13.99 2.55 4.78
CA SER A 186 -15.33 2.82 5.31
C SER A 186 -15.67 4.30 5.20
N ASP A 187 -16.96 4.68 5.24
CA ASP A 187 -17.36 6.09 5.12
C ASP A 187 -16.73 6.98 6.20
N ALA A 188 -16.67 6.48 7.43
CA ALA A 188 -16.02 7.19 8.53
C ALA A 188 -14.51 7.37 8.27
N PHE A 189 -13.85 6.35 7.70
CA PHE A 189 -12.44 6.44 7.41
C PHE A 189 -12.14 7.30 6.19
N SER A 190 -12.96 7.23 5.14
CA SER A 190 -12.94 8.12 3.98
C SER A 190 -13.02 9.59 4.38
N LYS A 191 -13.94 9.96 5.30
CA LYS A 191 -14.02 11.32 5.84
C LYS A 191 -12.73 11.72 6.56
N ARG A 192 -12.18 10.82 7.37
CA ARG A 192 -10.91 11.05 8.07
C ARG A 192 -9.74 11.25 7.11
N ILE A 193 -9.65 10.46 6.04
CA ILE A 193 -8.61 10.60 5.01
C ILE A 193 -8.69 11.99 4.37
N LYS A 194 -9.89 12.41 3.93
CA LYS A 194 -10.09 13.74 3.33
C LYS A 194 -9.68 14.86 4.27
N ASN A 195 -10.03 14.77 5.55
CA ASN A 195 -9.68 15.80 6.52
C ASN A 195 -8.16 15.83 6.79
N PHE A 196 -7.52 14.66 6.89
CA PHE A 196 -6.09 14.57 7.18
C PHE A 196 -5.21 14.91 5.96
N CYS A 197 -5.72 14.68 4.75
CA CYS A 197 -5.03 14.86 3.47
C CYS A 197 -5.76 15.89 2.58
N ALA A 198 -6.29 16.97 3.16
CA ALA A 198 -7.22 17.89 2.49
C ALA A 198 -6.68 18.52 1.19
N GLU A 199 -5.36 18.69 1.09
CA GLU A 199 -4.65 19.27 -0.06
C GLU A 199 -4.16 18.21 -1.06
N LYS A 200 -4.60 16.95 -0.91
CA LYS A 200 -4.18 15.83 -1.75
C LYS A 200 -5.30 15.32 -2.65
N ARG A 201 -4.91 14.87 -3.85
CA ARG A 201 -5.77 14.04 -4.70
C ARG A 201 -6.03 12.71 -3.97
N CYS A 202 -7.30 12.36 -3.78
CA CYS A 202 -7.73 11.16 -3.06
C CYS A 202 -8.60 10.26 -3.96
N PHE A 203 -8.14 9.03 -4.17
CA PHE A 203 -8.83 7.98 -4.93
C PHE A 203 -9.22 6.86 -3.97
N PHE A 204 -10.48 6.43 -3.98
CA PHE A 204 -10.97 5.34 -3.13
C PHE A 204 -11.33 4.16 -4.01
N LEU A 205 -10.61 3.06 -3.87
CA LEU A 205 -10.78 1.85 -4.65
C LEU A 205 -11.55 0.82 -3.82
N TYR A 206 -12.56 0.20 -4.40
CA TYR A 206 -13.39 -0.80 -3.75
C TYR A 206 -13.29 -2.13 -4.49
N ASP A 207 -12.91 -3.20 -3.78
CA ASP A 207 -12.84 -4.56 -4.34
C ASP A 207 -14.19 -5.27 -4.19
N ARG A 208 -15.23 -4.65 -4.74
CA ARG A 208 -16.59 -5.18 -4.79
C ARG A 208 -17.29 -4.65 -6.03
N VAL A 209 -18.27 -5.40 -6.51
CA VAL A 209 -19.19 -4.89 -7.54
C VAL A 209 -20.09 -3.83 -6.89
N LYS A 210 -20.39 -2.78 -7.64
CA LYS A 210 -21.22 -1.65 -7.18
C LYS A 210 -22.66 -2.09 -6.92
#